data_AF-A0A8S9PM65-F1
#
_entry.id   AF-A0A8S9PM65-F1
#
_cell.length_a   1.000
_cell.length_b   1.000
_cell.length_c   1.000
_cell.angle_alpha   90.00
_cell.angle_beta   90.00
_cell.angle_gamma   90.00
#
_symmetry.space_group_name_H-M   'P 1'
#
loop_
_entity.id
_entity.type
_entity.pdbx_description
1 polymer ?
#
loop_
_entity_poly.entity_id
_entity_poly.type
_entity_poly.pdbx_seq_one_letter_code
_entity_poly.pdbx_strand_id
1 'polypeptide(L)'
;MFSSNRKEAQGAVQLLKYFKQTYPLEFLDVKIGIITPYQGQVDVLRTCFAREFGSKEVEEMQISTVDAFQGREIDILLLSTVKFEIL
;
A
#
# COMPACT_ATOMS: atom_id res chain seq x y z
N MET A 1 -17.68 10.37 4.87
CA MET A 1 -16.77 10.27 6.03
C MET A 1 -15.54 9.51 5.54
N PHE A 2 -14.38 10.16 5.42
CA PHE A 2 -13.18 9.51 4.89
C PHE A 2 -12.64 8.51 5.91
N SER A 3 -13.04 7.24 5.81
CA SER A 3 -12.51 6.20 6.68
C SER A 3 -11.05 5.97 6.34
N SER A 4 -10.18 6.16 7.33
CA SER A 4 -8.79 5.76 7.28
C SER A 4 -8.44 4.98 8.55
N ASN A 5 -7.49 4.07 8.44
CA ASN A 5 -7.02 3.22 9.52
C ASN A 5 -5.49 3.23 9.51
N ARG A 6 -4.92 4.10 10.34
CA ARG A 6 -3.46 4.25 10.48
C ARG A 6 -2.77 2.99 10.98
N LYS A 7 -3.42 2.21 11.85
CA LYS A 7 -2.84 0.95 12.37
C LYS A 7 -2.71 -0.09 11.25
N GLU A 8 -3.72 -0.18 10.39
CA GLU A 8 -3.66 -1.05 9.21
C GLU A 8 -2.57 -0.59 8.23
N ALA A 9 -2.47 0.72 7.97
CA ALA A 9 -1.40 1.26 7.13
C ALA A 9 0.00 0.96 7.69
N GLN A 10 0.18 1.08 9.01
CA GLN A 10 1.42 0.69 9.67
C GLN A 10 1.69 -0.82 9.57
N GLY A 11 0.66 -1.65 9.70
CA GLY A 11 0.76 -3.10 9.49
C GLY A 11 1.19 -3.45 8.07
N ALA A 12 0.62 -2.77 7.06
CA ALA A 12 1.00 -2.93 5.66
C ALA A 12 2.48 -2.58 5.42
N VAL A 13 2.97 -1.50 6.03
CA VAL A 13 4.40 -1.13 5.98
C VAL A 13 5.27 -2.25 6.57
N GLN A 14 4.93 -2.74 7.76
CA GLN A 14 5.72 -3.80 8.41
C GLN A 14 5.70 -5.09 7.59
N LEU A 15 4.56 -5.43 7.00
CA LEU A 15 4.42 -6.62 6.15
C LEU A 15 5.31 -6.52 4.92
N LEU A 16 5.25 -5.40 4.18
CA LEU A 16 6.08 -5.24 2.98
C LEU A 16 7.57 -5.20 3.37
N LYS A 17 7.93 -4.50 4.44
CA LYS A 17 9.31 -4.45 4.94
C LYS A 17 9.82 -5.84 5.27
N TYR A 18 9.04 -6.64 5.99
CA TYR A 18 9.39 -8.01 6.35
C TYR A 18 9.62 -8.87 5.09
N PHE A 19 8.73 -8.79 4.10
CA PHE A 19 8.89 -9.56 2.86
C PHE A 19 10.11 -9.12 2.04
N LYS A 20 10.34 -7.81 1.88
CA LYS A 20 11.54 -7.30 1.18
C LYS A 20 12.85 -7.74 1.85
N GLN A 21 12.85 -7.83 3.18
CA GLN A 21 14.02 -8.29 3.95
C GLN A 21 14.21 -9.81 3.89
N THR A 22 13.12 -10.56 3.87
CA THR A 22 13.15 -12.03 3.88
C THR A 22 13.44 -12.61 2.49
N TYR A 23 12.94 -11.95 1.44
CA TYR A 23 12.98 -12.42 0.05
C TYR A 23 13.56 -11.35 -0.89
N PRO A 24 14.80 -10.90 -0.70
CA PRO A 24 15.32 -9.73 -1.42
C PRO A 24 15.39 -9.92 -2.94
N LEU A 25 15.57 -11.15 -3.43
CA LEU A 25 15.68 -11.44 -4.87
C LEU A 25 14.32 -11.32 -5.58
N GLU A 26 13.25 -11.66 -4.87
CA GLU A 26 11.86 -11.63 -5.32
C GLU A 26 11.31 -10.19 -5.40
N PHE A 27 12.02 -9.23 -4.80
CA PHE A 27 11.68 -7.80 -4.85
C PHE A 27 12.61 -6.99 -5.75
N LEU A 28 13.48 -7.64 -6.54
CA LEU A 28 14.26 -6.98 -7.59
C LEU A 28 13.38 -6.71 -8.81
N ASP A 29 13.34 -5.45 -9.25
CA ASP A 29 12.63 -5.00 -10.46
C ASP A 29 11.12 -5.36 -10.54
N VAL A 30 10.47 -5.58 -9.39
CA VAL A 30 9.03 -5.86 -9.33
C VAL A 30 8.18 -4.60 -9.18
N LYS A 31 7.04 -4.56 -9.85
CA LYS A 31 6.01 -3.53 -9.71
C LYS A 31 5.11 -3.87 -8.52
N ILE A 32 5.19 -3.03 -7.50
CA ILE A 32 4.32 -3.12 -6.33
C ILE A 32 3.15 -2.16 -6.52
N GLY A 33 1.94 -2.61 -6.25
CA GLY A 33 0.75 -1.77 -6.16
C GLY A 33 0.14 -1.85 -4.77
N ILE A 34 -0.29 -0.72 -4.22
CA ILE A 34 -1.02 -0.66 -2.95
C ILE A 34 -2.36 0.01 -3.19
N ILE A 35 -3.44 -0.72 -2.96
CA ILE A 35 -4.79 -0.25 -3.25
C ILE A 35 -5.67 -0.23 -2.01
N THR A 36 -6.66 0.66 -2.02
CA THR A 36 -7.64 0.77 -0.94
C THR A 36 -8.96 1.34 -1.48
N PRO A 37 -10.13 0.99 -0.93
CA PRO A 37 -11.39 1.58 -1.39
C PRO A 37 -11.57 3.05 -1.00
N TYR A 38 -10.76 3.58 -0.08
CA TYR A 38 -11.00 4.92 0.49
C TYR A 38 -9.86 5.89 0.20
N GLN A 39 -10.16 7.05 -0.41
CA GLN A 39 -9.16 8.08 -0.71
C GLN A 39 -8.40 8.56 0.54
N GLY A 40 -9.08 8.71 1.69
CA GLY A 40 -8.42 9.10 2.93
C GLY A 40 -7.38 8.07 3.42
N GLN A 41 -7.53 6.80 3.04
CA GLN A 41 -6.55 5.77 3.34
C GLN A 41 -5.33 5.85 2.40
N VAL A 42 -5.52 6.27 1.14
CA VAL A 42 -4.40 6.50 0.20
C VAL A 42 -3.40 7.48 0.81
N ASP A 43 -3.87 8.59 1.39
CA ASP A 43 -3.00 9.61 1.99
C ASP A 43 -2.24 9.09 3.21
N VAL A 44 -2.92 8.30 4.05
CA VAL A 44 -2.32 7.66 5.23
C VAL A 44 -1.27 6.63 4.82
N LEU A 45 -1.57 5.79 3.82
CA LEU A 45 -0.62 4.83 3.26
C LEU A 45 0.60 5.55 2.67
N ARG A 46 0.42 6.55 1.82
CA ARG A 46 1.54 7.34 1.25
C ARG A 46 2.43 7.91 2.34
N THR A 47 1.84 8.50 3.37
CA THR A 47 2.59 9.06 4.51
C THR A 47 3.38 7.98 5.26
N CYS A 48 2.74 6.84 5.57
CA CYS A 48 3.37 5.76 6.32
C CYS A 48 4.48 5.06 5.53
N PHE A 49 4.25 4.77 4.24
CA PHE A 49 5.24 4.15 3.38
C PHE A 49 6.41 5.10 3.09
N ALA A 50 6.16 6.40 2.87
CA ALA A 50 7.23 7.34 2.55
C ALA A 50 8.18 7.54 3.74
N ARG A 51 7.66 7.42 4.96
CA ARG A 51 8.47 7.45 6.17
C ARG A 51 9.43 6.26 6.30
N GLU A 52 9.04 5.08 5.79
CA GLU A 52 9.85 3.85 5.92
C GLU A 52 10.78 3.63 4.72
N PHE A 53 10.26 3.80 3.50
CA PHE A 53 10.95 3.46 2.25
C PHE A 53 11.51 4.71 1.51
N GLY A 54 11.11 5.90 1.92
CA GLY A 54 11.46 7.16 1.24
C GLY A 54 10.51 7.49 0.08
N SER A 55 10.36 8.79 -0.20
CA SER A 55 9.33 9.29 -1.14
C SER A 55 9.49 8.74 -2.56
N LYS A 56 10.74 8.59 -3.04
CA LYS A 56 11.02 8.11 -4.40
C LYS A 56 10.49 6.69 -4.62
N GLU A 57 10.76 5.79 -3.67
CA GLU A 57 10.30 4.40 -3.77
C GLU A 57 8.77 4.33 -3.71
N VAL A 58 8.14 5.18 -2.90
CA VAL A 58 6.68 5.25 -2.79
C VAL A 58 6.00 5.77 -4.05
N GLU A 59 6.64 6.66 -4.80
CA GLU A 59 6.14 7.08 -6.12
C GLU A 59 6.10 5.91 -7.10
N GLU A 60 7.06 4.99 -7.01
CA GLU A 60 7.13 3.77 -7.85
C GLU A 60 6.10 2.70 -7.40
N MET A 61 5.78 2.58 -6.10
CA MET A 61 4.84 1.59 -5.52
C MET A 61 3.34 1.79 -5.85
N GLN A 62 2.97 2.73 -6.72
CA GLN A 62 1.60 2.97 -7.22
C GLN A 62 0.48 2.88 -6.16
N ILE A 63 0.52 3.75 -5.15
CA ILE A 63 -0.52 3.80 -4.10
C ILE A 63 -1.76 4.56 -4.59
N SER A 64 -2.92 3.89 -4.68
CA SER A 64 -4.14 4.50 -5.24
C SER A 64 -5.43 3.85 -4.73
N THR A 65 -6.59 4.36 -5.17
CA THR A 65 -7.86 3.69 -4.92
C THR A 65 -8.07 2.50 -5.85
N VAL A 66 -8.93 1.54 -5.47
CA VAL A 66 -9.28 0.40 -6.33
C VAL A 66 -9.74 0.86 -7.72
N ASP A 67 -10.61 1.88 -7.77
CA ASP A 67 -11.13 2.42 -9.03
C ASP A 67 -10.04 3.05 -9.91
N ALA A 68 -9.11 3.78 -9.31
CA ALA A 68 -8.00 4.41 -10.03
C ALA A 68 -6.93 3.42 -10.51
N PHE A 69 -6.96 2.19 -10.01
CA PHE A 69 -6.02 1.13 -10.31
C PHE A 69 -6.49 0.16 -11.40
N GLN A 70 -7.75 0.26 -11.84
CA GLN A 70 -8.31 -0.64 -12.85
C GLN A 70 -7.49 -0.60 -14.16
N GLY A 71 -7.25 -1.78 -14.74
CA GLY A 71 -6.53 -1.93 -16.01
C GLY A 71 -5.00 -1.82 -15.91
N ARG A 72 -4.43 -1.82 -14.70
CA ARG A 72 -2.99 -1.85 -14.47
C ARG A 72 -2.49 -3.25 -14.14
N GLU A 73 -1.31 -3.59 -14.64
CA GLU A 73 -0.58 -4.82 -14.29
C GLU A 73 0.45 -4.53 -13.19
N ILE A 74 0.42 -5.34 -12.14
CA ILE A 74 1.43 -5.36 -11.08
C ILE A 74 1.86 -6.79 -10.77
N ASP A 75 3.05 -6.93 -10.20
CA ASP A 75 3.59 -8.22 -9.80
C ASP A 75 3.11 -8.56 -8.38
N ILE A 76 3.07 -7.55 -7.50
CA ILE A 76 2.68 -7.68 -6.09
C ILE A 76 1.63 -6.63 -5.74
N LEU A 77 0.47 -7.07 -5.21
CA LEU A 77 -0.61 -6.19 -4.77
C LEU A 77 -0.80 -6.29 -3.25
N LEU A 78 -0.86 -5.14 -2.58
CA LEU A 78 -1.33 -5.05 -1.20
C LEU A 78 -2.68 -4.33 -1.18
N LEU A 79 -3.73 -5.02 -0.71
CA LEU A 79 -5.06 -4.43 -0.51
C LEU A 79 -5.25 -4.03 0.95
N SER A 80 -5.45 -2.73 1.21
CA SER A 80 -5.84 -2.18 2.51
C SER A 80 -7.35 -1.94 2.55
N THR A 81 -8.07 -2.72 3.34
CA THR A 81 -9.53 -2.73 3.46
C THR A 81 -10.11 -1.69 4.44
N VAL A 82 -9.29 -1.08 5.30
CA VAL A 82 -9.62 -0.09 6.35
C VAL A 82 -10.51 -0.60 7.48
N LYS A 83 -11.68 -1.14 7.14
CA LYS A 83 -12.68 -1.85 7.96
C LYS A 83 -14.00 -1.96 7.18
N PHE A 84 -14.72 -3.06 7.39
CA PHE A 84 -16.15 -3.18 7.11
C PHE A 84 -16.84 -3.30 8.48
N GLU A 85 -17.47 -2.22 8.95
CA GLU A 85 -18.45 -2.34 10.05
C GLU A 85 -19.79 -2.71 9.40
N ILE A 86 -20.18 -3.98 9.50
CA ILE A 86 -21.61 -4.31 9.45
C ILE A 86 -22.13 -3.97 10.83
N LEU A 87 -23.12 -3.07 10.88
CA LEU A 87 -23.90 -2.74 12.07
C LEU A 87 -24.41 -3.99 12.80
#